data_AF-A0A7S0WNI6-F1
#
_entry.id   AF-A0A7S0WNI6-F1
#
_cell.length_a   1.000
_cell.length_b   1.000
_cell.length_c   1.000
_cell.angle_alpha   90.00
_cell.angle_beta   90.00
_cell.angle_gamma   90.00
#
_symmetry.space_group_name_H-M   'P 1'
#
loop_
_entity.id
_entity.type
_entity.pdbx_description
1 polymer ?
#
loop_
_entity_poly.entity_id
_entity_poly.type
_entity_poly.pdbx_seq_one_letter_code
_entity_poly.pdbx_strand_id
1 'polypeptide(L)'
;AAAGASKGEGDKLAHRAFPNLARMHVRRVLEFTFVVLDELLLPRLQSTSRIVYLSPDTLAQYDVAHLLQIKMKKDKVIAPARTCETTNAEWFNFDSVVVKMTLKRDECVMDLGVFMMDLDRYSSFKIASRVKDLAVRHKLRPIWTVDSFRAPLVLALQGHVQRADAPWDVSRLGIDPELNPKLLDEAYILRWSGPRKPWTTSGLYKNRWNKFR
;
A
#
# COMPACT_ATOMS: atom_id res chain seq x y z
N ALA A 1 -18.92 -31.90 22.92
CA ALA A 1 -18.06 -32.35 21.80
C ALA A 1 -17.63 -31.13 21.01
N ALA A 2 -16.39 -31.12 20.54
CA ALA A 2 -15.56 -29.95 20.33
C ALA A 2 -16.03 -28.96 19.23
N ALA A 3 -16.19 -27.70 19.63
CA ALA A 3 -16.00 -26.54 18.75
C ALA A 3 -14.74 -25.82 19.26
N GLY A 4 -13.62 -25.94 18.55
CA GLY A 4 -12.38 -25.34 19.01
C GLY A 4 -11.13 -25.78 18.26
N ALA A 5 -11.06 -25.50 16.95
CA ALA A 5 -9.81 -25.62 16.19
C ALA A 5 -9.89 -24.80 14.90
N SER A 6 -9.60 -23.49 14.97
CA SER A 6 -9.17 -22.72 13.78
C SER A 6 -8.42 -21.44 14.14
N LYS A 7 -8.56 -20.93 15.39
CA LYS A 7 -7.86 -19.74 15.87
C LYS A 7 -6.34 -19.93 16.06
N GLY A 8 -5.87 -21.17 16.20
CA GLY A 8 -4.48 -21.45 16.61
C GLY A 8 -3.46 -21.58 15.48
N GLU A 9 -3.89 -21.77 14.23
CA GLU A 9 -2.97 -22.11 13.13
C GLU A 9 -2.46 -20.87 12.40
N GLY A 10 -3.33 -19.86 12.24
CA GLY A 10 -2.95 -18.55 11.70
C GLY A 10 -1.97 -17.79 12.60
N ASP A 11 -2.19 -17.82 13.92
CA ASP A 11 -1.30 -17.17 14.89
C ASP A 11 0.07 -17.85 14.96
N LYS A 12 0.12 -19.19 14.88
CA LYS A 12 1.39 -19.93 14.89
C LYS A 12 2.22 -19.70 13.63
N LEU A 13 1.59 -19.57 12.47
CA LEU A 13 2.27 -19.28 11.20
C LEU A 13 2.85 -17.87 11.19
N ALA A 14 2.07 -16.89 11.66
CA ALA A 14 2.50 -15.51 11.88
C ALA A 14 3.70 -15.43 12.85
N HIS A 15 3.63 -16.13 14.00
CA HIS A 15 4.71 -16.16 14.98
C HIS A 15 6.02 -16.82 14.48
N ARG A 16 5.93 -17.85 13.62
CA ARG A 16 7.10 -18.51 13.02
C ARG A 16 7.79 -17.64 11.97
N ALA A 17 7.02 -16.93 11.17
CA ALA A 17 7.55 -16.05 10.14
C ALA A 17 8.18 -14.77 10.73
N PHE A 18 7.58 -14.19 11.77
CA PHE A 18 8.09 -12.98 12.41
C PHE A 18 7.82 -13.00 13.93
N PRO A 19 8.79 -13.44 14.77
CA PRO A 19 8.58 -13.68 16.20
C PRO A 19 8.19 -12.44 17.04
N ASN A 20 8.26 -11.23 16.47
CA ASN A 20 7.89 -9.98 17.12
C ASN A 20 6.46 -9.48 16.80
N LEU A 21 5.64 -10.26 16.08
CA LEU A 21 4.29 -9.86 15.67
C LEU A 21 3.33 -9.58 16.83
N ALA A 22 3.45 -10.31 17.95
CA ALA A 22 2.55 -10.15 19.10
C ALA A 22 2.63 -8.78 19.82
N ARG A 23 3.64 -7.94 19.51
CA ARG A 23 3.77 -6.58 20.07
C ARG A 23 3.42 -5.47 19.07
N MET A 24 2.95 -5.81 17.87
CA MET A 24 2.53 -4.82 16.89
C MET A 24 1.12 -4.31 17.17
N HIS A 25 0.98 -3.00 17.32
CA HIS A 25 -0.33 -2.33 17.35
C HIS A 25 -1.07 -2.65 16.03
N VAL A 26 -2.41 -2.76 16.06
CA VAL A 26 -3.27 -3.07 14.89
C VAL A 26 -2.95 -2.23 13.66
N ARG A 27 -2.54 -0.96 13.85
CA ARG A 27 -2.09 -0.06 12.77
C ARG A 27 -0.83 -0.55 12.05
N ARG A 28 0.12 -1.14 12.79
CA ARG A 28 1.34 -1.74 12.22
C ARG A 28 1.04 -3.04 11.46
N VAL A 29 0.06 -3.83 11.91
CA VAL A 29 -0.35 -5.09 11.24
C VAL A 29 -0.87 -4.84 9.82
N LEU A 30 -1.64 -3.77 9.61
CA LEU A 30 -2.18 -3.40 8.29
C LEU A 30 -1.11 -2.85 7.32
N GLU A 31 -0.10 -2.15 7.82
CA GLU A 31 1.05 -1.71 7.02
C GLU A 31 2.04 -2.86 6.73
N PHE A 32 2.03 -3.90 7.58
CA PHE A 32 2.80 -5.14 7.42
C PHE A 32 2.27 -6.06 6.31
N THR A 33 1.02 -5.83 5.85
CA THR A 33 0.28 -6.70 4.93
C THR A 33 1.10 -7.10 3.70
N PHE A 34 1.95 -6.22 3.17
CA PHE A 34 2.73 -6.52 1.96
C PHE A 34 4.03 -7.28 2.20
N VAL A 35 4.56 -7.25 3.43
CA VAL A 35 5.71 -8.07 3.82
C VAL A 35 5.26 -9.52 4.03
N VAL A 36 4.03 -9.71 4.50
CA VAL A 36 3.42 -11.03 4.75
C VAL A 36 2.49 -11.50 3.62
N LEU A 37 2.33 -10.72 2.55
CA LEU A 37 1.45 -11.05 1.42
C LEU A 37 1.79 -12.45 0.88
N ASP A 38 3.07 -12.71 0.67
CA ASP A 38 3.59 -13.97 0.13
C ASP A 38 3.39 -15.17 1.05
N GLU A 39 3.45 -14.98 2.38
CA GLU A 39 3.41 -16.06 3.35
C GLU A 39 2.01 -16.35 3.90
N LEU A 40 1.17 -15.33 4.04
CA LEU A 40 -0.15 -15.46 4.67
C LEU A 40 -1.32 -15.33 3.69
N LEU A 41 -1.16 -14.55 2.62
CA LEU A 41 -2.26 -14.18 1.73
C LEU A 41 -2.18 -14.93 0.39
N LEU A 42 -1.04 -14.99 -0.28
CA LEU A 42 -0.90 -15.72 -1.55
C LEU A 42 -1.31 -17.19 -1.45
N PRO A 43 -0.96 -17.96 -0.39
CA PRO A 43 -1.42 -19.34 -0.26
C PRO A 43 -2.95 -19.47 -0.12
N ARG A 44 -3.64 -18.41 0.29
CA ARG A 44 -5.11 -18.36 0.40
C ARG A 44 -5.78 -17.82 -0.86
N LEU A 45 -4.99 -17.26 -1.78
CA LEU A 45 -5.44 -16.62 -3.02
C LEU A 45 -5.04 -17.44 -4.26
N GLN A 46 -4.87 -18.76 -4.13
CA GLN A 46 -4.32 -19.64 -5.18
C GLN A 46 -5.07 -19.62 -6.51
N SER A 47 -6.34 -19.21 -6.53
CA SER A 47 -7.17 -19.06 -7.73
C SER A 47 -7.30 -17.61 -8.23
N THR A 48 -6.57 -16.67 -7.62
CA THR A 48 -6.65 -15.23 -7.90
C THR A 48 -5.36 -14.72 -8.52
N SER A 49 -5.41 -14.29 -9.78
CA SER A 49 -4.25 -13.68 -10.45
C SER A 49 -4.12 -12.18 -10.21
N ARG A 50 -5.19 -11.48 -9.85
CA ARG A 50 -5.19 -10.02 -9.66
C ARG A 50 -6.04 -9.59 -8.48
N ILE A 51 -5.59 -8.56 -7.79
CA ILE A 51 -6.31 -7.92 -6.68
C ILE A 51 -6.31 -6.40 -6.83
N VAL A 52 -7.30 -5.77 -6.20
CA VAL A 52 -7.27 -4.33 -5.91
C VAL A 52 -7.08 -4.18 -4.41
N TYR A 53 -6.06 -3.43 -4.02
CA TYR A 53 -5.86 -3.04 -2.64
C TYR A 53 -6.50 -1.67 -2.40
N LEU A 54 -7.29 -1.55 -1.33
CA LEU A 54 -7.87 -0.31 -0.85
C LEU A 54 -7.39 -0.05 0.58
N SER A 55 -6.81 1.12 0.84
CA SER A 55 -6.45 1.55 2.19
C SER A 55 -7.70 1.63 3.10
N PRO A 56 -7.59 1.36 4.41
CA PRO A 56 -8.74 1.40 5.33
C PRO A 56 -9.45 2.76 5.45
N ASP A 57 -8.82 3.83 4.98
CA ASP A 57 -9.32 5.20 4.98
C ASP A 57 -9.85 5.64 3.61
N THR A 58 -10.42 4.69 2.86
CA THR A 58 -11.01 4.90 1.52
C THR A 58 -12.53 4.80 1.55
N LEU A 59 -13.17 5.53 0.64
CA LEU A 59 -14.57 5.46 0.30
C LEU A 59 -14.70 5.26 -1.21
N ALA A 60 -15.27 4.15 -1.64
CA ALA A 60 -15.60 3.90 -3.05
C ALA A 60 -16.95 4.57 -3.38
N GLN A 61 -16.95 5.54 -4.30
CA GLN A 61 -18.16 6.21 -4.79
C GLN A 61 -18.78 5.47 -5.99
N TYR A 62 -17.96 4.72 -6.73
CA TYR A 62 -18.37 3.96 -7.92
C TYR A 62 -17.78 2.54 -7.85
N ASP A 63 -18.23 1.65 -8.75
CA ASP A 63 -17.71 0.28 -8.83
C ASP A 63 -16.21 0.30 -9.14
N VAL A 64 -15.39 -0.22 -8.22
CA VAL A 64 -13.92 -0.27 -8.33
C VAL A 64 -13.41 -1.53 -9.05
N ALA A 65 -14.28 -2.49 -9.38
CA ALA A 65 -13.90 -3.71 -10.07
C ALA A 65 -13.29 -3.45 -11.45
N HIS A 66 -13.63 -2.33 -12.10
CA HIS A 66 -13.01 -1.90 -13.36
C HIS A 66 -11.48 -1.74 -13.25
N LEU A 67 -10.92 -1.48 -12.06
CA LEU A 67 -9.47 -1.41 -11.85
C LEU A 67 -8.78 -2.75 -12.14
N LEU A 68 -9.47 -3.89 -11.99
CA LEU A 68 -8.95 -5.21 -12.36
C LEU A 68 -8.78 -5.38 -13.88
N GLN A 69 -9.42 -4.53 -14.68
CA GLN A 69 -9.37 -4.57 -16.14
C GLN A 69 -8.23 -3.71 -16.73
N ILE A 70 -7.47 -3.01 -15.88
CA ILE A 70 -6.32 -2.21 -16.33
C ILE A 70 -5.33 -3.11 -17.09
N LYS A 71 -5.08 -2.76 -18.35
CA LYS A 71 -4.12 -3.46 -19.21
C LYS A 71 -2.70 -3.14 -18.76
N MET A 72 -2.04 -4.10 -18.12
CA MET A 72 -0.67 -3.98 -17.65
C MET A 72 0.33 -4.28 -18.76
N LYS A 73 1.28 -3.36 -18.99
CA LYS A 73 2.47 -3.61 -19.81
C LYS A 73 3.23 -4.83 -19.30
N LYS A 74 4.06 -5.41 -20.17
CA LYS A 74 4.96 -6.51 -19.81
C LYS A 74 5.81 -6.12 -18.60
N ASP A 75 6.03 -7.08 -17.70
CA ASP A 75 6.89 -6.95 -16.51
C ASP A 75 6.41 -5.97 -15.43
N LYS A 76 5.18 -5.44 -15.55
CA LYS A 76 4.55 -4.58 -14.54
C LYS A 76 3.75 -5.41 -13.54
N VAL A 77 3.99 -5.19 -12.26
CA VAL A 77 3.39 -5.89 -11.12
C VAL A 77 2.23 -5.09 -10.55
N ILE A 78 2.38 -3.76 -10.43
CA ILE A 78 1.33 -2.92 -9.84
C ILE A 78 0.95 -1.71 -10.69
N ALA A 79 -0.31 -1.32 -10.57
CA ALA A 79 -0.88 -0.10 -11.11
C ALA A 79 -1.44 0.80 -10.00
N PRO A 80 -0.60 1.65 -9.39
CA PRO A 80 -1.06 2.64 -8.42
C PRO A 80 -1.70 3.85 -9.11
N ALA A 81 -2.48 4.60 -8.34
CA ALA A 81 -2.99 5.90 -8.75
C ALA A 81 -1.83 6.84 -9.10
N ARG A 82 -2.05 7.73 -10.06
CA ARG A 82 -1.10 8.81 -10.34
C ARG A 82 -1.34 9.95 -9.35
N THR A 83 -0.77 9.83 -8.15
CA THR A 83 -0.77 10.86 -7.10
C THR A 83 0.65 11.26 -6.74
N CYS A 84 0.81 12.48 -6.19
CA CYS A 84 2.07 12.96 -5.67
C CYS A 84 1.83 13.79 -4.41
N GLU A 85 2.24 13.24 -3.27
CA GLU A 85 2.11 13.91 -1.96
C GLU A 85 3.47 14.32 -1.39
N THR A 86 4.54 13.64 -1.80
CA THR A 86 5.90 13.75 -1.23
C THR A 86 6.93 13.21 -2.23
N THR A 87 8.17 13.65 -2.10
CA THR A 87 9.29 13.25 -2.97
C THR A 87 10.11 12.11 -2.39
N ASN A 88 10.81 11.35 -3.23
CA ASN A 88 11.70 10.28 -2.76
C ASN A 88 12.78 10.81 -1.80
N ALA A 89 13.22 12.07 -1.96
CA ALA A 89 14.20 12.70 -1.08
C ALA A 89 13.72 12.82 0.37
N GLU A 90 12.40 12.90 0.61
CA GLU A 90 11.83 12.97 1.96
C GLU A 90 11.76 11.60 2.64
N TRP A 91 11.67 10.52 1.85
CA TRP A 91 11.50 9.15 2.35
C TRP A 91 12.80 8.35 2.43
N PHE A 92 13.75 8.61 1.52
CA PHE A 92 14.89 7.73 1.30
C PHE A 92 16.22 8.39 1.62
N ASN A 93 17.14 7.59 2.17
CA ASN A 93 18.51 8.03 2.42
C ASN A 93 19.32 7.96 1.12
N PHE A 94 19.48 9.09 0.44
CA PHE A 94 20.28 9.19 -0.78
C PHE A 94 21.80 9.10 -0.57
N ASP A 95 22.29 8.86 0.64
CA ASP A 95 23.67 8.41 0.84
C ASP A 95 23.83 6.91 0.56
N SER A 96 22.74 6.14 0.66
CA SER A 96 22.70 4.73 0.29
C SER A 96 22.88 4.54 -1.22
N VAL A 97 23.85 3.69 -1.60
CA VAL A 97 24.10 3.32 -3.00
C VAL A 97 22.87 2.68 -3.62
N VAL A 98 22.16 1.83 -2.88
CA VAL A 98 20.93 1.16 -3.36
C VAL A 98 19.86 2.20 -3.72
N VAL A 99 19.68 3.25 -2.92
CA VAL A 99 18.72 4.32 -3.21
C VAL A 99 19.17 5.11 -4.43
N LYS A 100 20.43 5.56 -4.47
CA LYS A 100 20.97 6.35 -5.58
C LYS A 100 20.86 5.66 -6.94
N MET A 101 21.02 4.34 -6.97
CA MET A 101 20.90 3.55 -8.20
C MET A 101 19.45 3.24 -8.60
N THR A 102 18.50 3.35 -7.67
CA THR A 102 17.12 2.87 -7.88
C THR A 102 16.13 4.03 -8.05
N LEU A 103 16.30 5.12 -7.30
CA LEU A 103 15.34 6.23 -7.23
C LEU A 103 15.98 7.55 -7.69
N LYS A 104 15.16 8.46 -8.20
CA LYS A 104 15.52 9.87 -8.38
C LYS A 104 14.94 10.71 -7.26
N ARG A 105 15.69 11.72 -6.81
CA ARG A 105 15.37 12.53 -5.62
C ARG A 105 14.05 13.28 -5.75
N ASP A 106 13.84 13.89 -6.90
CA ASP A 106 12.74 14.78 -7.27
C ASP A 106 11.49 14.04 -7.77
N GLU A 107 11.58 12.73 -8.00
CA GLU A 107 10.41 11.93 -8.35
C GLU A 107 9.51 11.68 -7.13
N CYS A 108 8.19 11.71 -7.37
CA CYS A 108 7.19 11.40 -6.36
C CYS A 108 7.36 9.98 -5.82
N VAL A 109 7.25 9.83 -4.49
CA VAL A 109 7.11 8.51 -3.88
C VAL A 109 5.88 7.83 -4.44
N MET A 110 6.04 6.55 -4.76
CA MET A 110 4.94 5.72 -5.22
C MET A 110 3.87 5.60 -4.14
N ASP A 111 2.66 6.01 -4.46
CA ASP A 111 1.52 5.88 -3.57
C ASP A 111 1.02 4.43 -3.56
N LEU A 112 0.94 3.87 -2.35
CA LEU A 112 0.51 2.51 -2.08
C LEU A 112 -0.81 2.47 -1.30
N GLY A 113 -1.57 3.57 -1.30
CA GLY A 113 -2.88 3.65 -0.67
C GLY A 113 -3.98 2.94 -1.46
N VAL A 114 -3.91 2.99 -2.80
CA VAL A 114 -4.78 2.22 -3.69
C VAL A 114 -4.00 1.80 -4.93
N PHE A 115 -4.12 0.52 -5.30
CA PHE A 115 -3.53 0.01 -6.52
C PHE A 115 -4.15 -1.33 -6.94
N MET A 116 -4.06 -1.64 -8.23
CA MET A 116 -4.22 -3.01 -8.73
C MET A 116 -2.86 -3.72 -8.72
N MET A 117 -2.84 -5.00 -8.37
CA MET A 117 -1.64 -5.85 -8.37
C MET A 117 -1.90 -7.17 -9.10
N ASP A 118 -0.92 -7.57 -9.90
CA ASP A 118 -0.84 -8.88 -10.53
C ASP A 118 -0.02 -9.82 -9.65
N LEU A 119 -0.68 -10.81 -9.04
CA LEU A 119 -0.11 -11.70 -8.03
C LEU A 119 0.89 -12.70 -8.63
N ASP A 120 0.63 -13.17 -9.84
CA ASP A 120 1.52 -14.07 -10.57
C ASP A 120 2.85 -13.37 -10.89
N ARG A 121 2.78 -12.11 -11.33
CA ARG A 121 3.97 -11.28 -11.55
C ARG A 121 4.67 -10.91 -10.23
N TYR A 122 3.91 -10.58 -9.19
CA TYR A 122 4.48 -10.28 -7.87
C TYR A 122 5.34 -11.45 -7.35
N SER A 123 4.83 -12.68 -7.48
CA SER A 123 5.53 -13.91 -7.09
C SER A 123 6.72 -14.19 -7.99
N SER A 124 6.53 -14.19 -9.32
CA SER A 124 7.60 -14.52 -10.28
C SER A 124 8.79 -13.56 -10.25
N PHE A 125 8.56 -12.26 -10.02
CA PHE A 125 9.63 -11.27 -9.82
C PHE A 125 10.21 -11.25 -8.40
N LYS A 126 9.77 -12.17 -7.52
CA LYS A 126 10.26 -12.34 -6.15
C LYS A 126 10.22 -11.04 -5.34
N ILE A 127 9.15 -10.25 -5.50
CA ILE A 127 9.04 -8.93 -4.87
C ILE A 127 9.11 -9.05 -3.34
N ALA A 128 8.41 -10.02 -2.74
CA ALA A 128 8.45 -10.26 -1.30
C ALA A 128 9.85 -10.55 -0.77
N SER A 129 10.63 -11.37 -1.49
CA SER A 129 12.02 -11.67 -1.13
C SER A 129 12.88 -10.40 -1.14
N ARG A 130 12.75 -9.56 -2.17
CA ARG A 130 13.45 -8.27 -2.26
C ARG A 130 13.07 -7.33 -1.12
N VAL A 131 11.78 -7.27 -0.75
CA VAL A 131 11.30 -6.48 0.39
C VAL A 131 11.95 -6.94 1.70
N LYS A 132 11.98 -8.25 1.97
CA LYS A 132 12.59 -8.83 3.18
C LYS A 132 14.08 -8.51 3.26
N ASP A 133 14.80 -8.69 2.16
CA ASP A 133 16.23 -8.39 2.07
C ASP A 133 16.53 -6.89 2.27
N LEU A 134 15.74 -5.99 1.66
CA LEU A 134 15.85 -4.54 1.91
C LEU A 134 15.58 -4.19 3.38
N ALA A 135 14.59 -4.82 4.01
CA ALA A 135 14.30 -4.63 5.44
C ALA A 135 15.45 -5.08 6.36
N VAL A 136 16.10 -6.19 6.03
CA VAL A 136 17.30 -6.64 6.77
C VAL A 136 18.45 -5.66 6.57
N ARG A 137 18.73 -5.25 5.32
CA ARG A 137 19.81 -4.30 5.02
C ARG A 137 19.61 -2.94 5.67
N HIS A 138 18.37 -2.45 5.75
CA HIS A 138 18.05 -1.21 6.45
C HIS A 138 18.42 -1.23 7.94
N LYS A 139 18.27 -2.38 8.62
CA LYS A 139 18.68 -2.52 10.03
C LYS A 139 20.19 -2.43 10.23
N LEU A 140 20.97 -2.83 9.22
CA LEU A 140 22.43 -2.75 9.26
C LEU A 140 22.92 -1.34 8.90
N ARG A 141 22.29 -0.70 7.91
CA ARG A 141 22.61 0.66 7.50
C ARG A 141 21.34 1.35 6.98
N PRO A 142 20.98 2.54 7.48
CA PRO A 142 19.74 3.20 7.09
C PRO A 142 19.61 3.44 5.57
N ILE A 143 18.56 2.87 4.98
CA ILE A 143 18.19 3.02 3.55
C ILE A 143 17.05 4.04 3.37
N TRP A 144 16.20 4.22 4.37
CA TRP A 144 15.10 5.20 4.37
C TRP A 144 15.10 5.99 5.68
N THR A 145 14.43 7.13 5.67
CA THR A 145 14.45 8.11 6.77
C THR A 145 13.14 8.13 7.56
N VAL A 146 12.05 7.65 6.95
CA VAL A 146 10.71 7.62 7.55
C VAL A 146 10.43 6.28 8.23
N ASP A 147 9.69 6.29 9.35
CA ASP A 147 9.14 5.07 9.95
C ASP A 147 7.96 4.56 9.09
N SER A 148 8.28 3.95 7.95
CA SER A 148 7.31 3.49 6.97
C SER A 148 7.65 2.09 6.51
N PHE A 149 6.83 1.12 6.91
CA PHE A 149 6.90 -0.27 6.43
C PHE A 149 6.71 -0.38 4.89
N ARG A 150 6.25 0.70 4.25
CA ARG A 150 6.05 0.79 2.79
C ARG A 150 7.33 1.10 2.03
N ALA A 151 8.34 1.70 2.66
CA ALA A 151 9.60 2.08 2.00
C ALA A 151 10.32 0.92 1.29
N PRO A 152 10.50 -0.28 1.88
CA PRO A 152 11.12 -1.40 1.18
C PRO A 152 10.27 -1.90 0.01
N LEU A 153 8.94 -1.79 0.07
CA LEU A 153 8.05 -2.18 -1.03
C LEU A 153 8.17 -1.22 -2.21
N VAL A 154 8.22 0.09 -1.97
CA VAL A 154 8.47 1.10 -3.01
C VAL A 154 9.77 0.82 -3.76
N LEU A 155 10.86 0.53 -3.02
CA LEU A 155 12.15 0.16 -3.62
C LEU A 155 12.09 -1.17 -4.38
N ALA A 156 11.45 -2.20 -3.82
CA ALA A 156 11.35 -3.51 -4.47
C ALA A 156 10.53 -3.48 -5.76
N LEU A 157 9.51 -2.62 -5.83
CA LEU A 157 8.63 -2.46 -6.99
C LEU A 157 9.20 -1.51 -8.05
N GLN A 158 10.32 -0.84 -7.79
CA GLN A 158 10.91 0.05 -8.79
C GLN A 158 11.22 -0.71 -10.09
N GLY A 159 10.82 -0.11 -11.22
CA GLY A 159 10.87 -0.75 -12.54
C GLY A 159 9.65 -1.63 -12.88
N HIS A 160 8.90 -2.10 -11.88
CA HIS A 160 7.72 -2.96 -12.02
C HIS A 160 6.38 -2.20 -11.91
N VAL A 161 6.40 -0.87 -12.03
CA VAL A 161 5.21 -0.03 -11.86
C VAL A 161 4.72 0.55 -13.18
N GLN A 162 3.41 0.58 -13.33
CA GLN A 162 2.69 1.31 -14.37
C GLN A 162 1.66 2.21 -13.69
N ARG A 163 1.89 3.52 -13.63
CA ARG A 163 0.89 4.44 -13.09
C ARG A 163 -0.38 4.38 -13.94
N ALA A 164 -1.53 4.27 -13.29
CA ALA A 164 -2.82 4.29 -13.96
C ALA A 164 -3.24 5.74 -14.24
N ASP A 165 -3.63 6.00 -15.48
CA ASP A 165 -3.99 7.33 -15.96
C ASP A 165 -5.50 7.55 -15.82
N ALA A 166 -5.95 7.89 -14.62
CA ALA A 166 -7.26 8.49 -14.41
C ALA A 166 -7.39 9.03 -12.97
N PRO A 167 -8.23 10.05 -12.74
CA PRO A 167 -8.57 10.54 -11.39
C PRO A 167 -9.54 9.57 -10.70
N TRP A 168 -9.25 8.28 -10.71
CA TRP A 168 -10.05 7.30 -9.98
C TRP A 168 -9.78 7.35 -8.48
N ASP A 169 -8.69 7.96 -8.02
CA ASP A 169 -8.38 8.15 -6.60
C ASP A 169 -8.00 9.60 -6.31
N VAL A 170 -8.75 10.23 -5.41
CA VAL A 170 -8.41 11.53 -4.82
C VAL A 170 -7.97 11.27 -3.39
N SER A 171 -6.67 11.44 -3.14
CA SER A 171 -6.03 10.92 -1.93
C SER A 171 -5.92 11.90 -0.78
N ARG A 172 -5.96 13.21 -1.04
CA ARG A 172 -5.53 14.24 -0.07
C ARG A 172 -6.62 14.69 0.90
N LEU A 173 -7.72 13.94 1.08
CA LEU A 173 -8.86 14.42 1.86
C LEU A 173 -8.54 14.63 3.35
N GLY A 174 -7.51 13.98 3.90
CA GLY A 174 -7.08 14.20 5.29
C GLY A 174 -5.95 15.24 5.45
N ILE A 175 -5.61 15.96 4.38
CA ILE A 175 -4.55 16.98 4.34
C ILE A 175 -5.13 18.31 3.86
N ASP A 176 -5.77 18.30 2.69
CA ASP A 176 -6.11 19.49 1.92
C ASP A 176 -7.59 19.88 2.13
N PRO A 177 -7.88 21.03 2.77
CA PRO A 177 -9.24 21.48 3.00
C PRO A 177 -9.94 22.07 1.77
N GLU A 178 -9.23 22.29 0.66
CA GLU A 178 -9.70 23.05 -0.51
C GLU A 178 -9.62 22.23 -1.81
N LEU A 179 -9.94 20.94 -1.74
CA LEU A 179 -10.01 20.08 -2.92
C LEU A 179 -11.17 20.50 -3.83
N ASN A 180 -10.92 20.48 -5.13
CA ASN A 180 -11.91 20.82 -6.14
C ASN A 180 -13.17 19.94 -6.00
N PRO A 181 -14.35 20.52 -5.73
CA PRO A 181 -15.59 19.77 -5.54
C PRO A 181 -15.96 18.88 -6.74
N LYS A 182 -15.75 19.38 -7.97
CA LYS A 182 -16.01 18.62 -9.20
C LYS A 182 -15.15 17.36 -9.28
N LEU A 183 -13.87 17.49 -8.95
CA LEU A 183 -12.95 16.34 -8.88
C LEU A 183 -13.41 15.33 -7.83
N LEU A 184 -13.91 15.79 -6.68
CA LEU A 184 -14.42 14.91 -5.64
C LEU A 184 -15.70 14.17 -6.07
N ASP A 185 -16.54 14.73 -6.92
CA ASP A 185 -17.77 14.08 -7.40
C ASP A 185 -17.51 13.08 -8.53
N GLU A 186 -16.51 13.35 -9.37
CA GLU A 186 -16.11 12.48 -10.50
C GLU A 186 -15.18 11.32 -10.07
N ALA A 187 -14.55 11.41 -8.90
CA ALA A 187 -13.62 10.40 -8.42
C ALA A 187 -14.28 9.07 -8.08
N TYR A 188 -13.64 7.96 -8.44
CA TYR A 188 -14.11 6.62 -8.11
C TYR A 188 -13.91 6.29 -6.63
N ILE A 189 -12.79 6.76 -6.09
CA ILE A 189 -12.33 6.51 -4.72
C ILE A 189 -11.94 7.85 -4.12
N LEU A 190 -12.45 8.10 -2.92
CA LEU A 190 -12.00 9.17 -2.05
C LEU A 190 -11.19 8.57 -0.92
N ARG A 191 -9.99 9.07 -0.69
CA ARG A 191 -9.12 8.57 0.36
C ARG A 191 -8.66 9.70 1.26
N TRP A 192 -8.67 9.47 2.57
CA TRP A 192 -8.22 10.43 3.57
C TRP A 192 -6.75 10.21 3.93
N SER A 193 -5.82 10.41 2.98
CA SER A 193 -4.39 10.41 3.30
C SER A 193 -4.10 11.49 4.36
N GLY A 194 -3.09 11.27 5.21
CA GLY A 194 -2.75 12.21 6.28
C GLY A 194 -3.57 12.05 7.58
N PRO A 195 -3.41 12.98 8.54
CA PRO A 195 -3.87 12.79 9.91
C PRO A 195 -5.36 13.16 10.15
N ARG A 196 -5.98 13.99 9.31
CA ARG A 196 -7.34 14.52 9.54
C ARG A 196 -8.42 13.57 9.02
N LYS A 197 -8.50 12.37 9.61
CA LYS A 197 -9.46 11.32 9.26
C LYS A 197 -10.92 11.75 9.50
N PRO A 198 -11.91 11.24 8.74
CA PRO A 198 -13.28 11.75 8.82
C PRO A 198 -13.98 11.41 10.15
N TRP A 199 -13.51 10.37 10.86
CA TRP A 199 -14.01 10.00 12.18
C TRP A 199 -13.34 10.73 13.35
N THR A 200 -12.38 11.64 13.11
CA THR A 200 -11.75 12.43 14.19
C THR A 200 -12.46 13.78 14.38
N THR A 201 -12.16 14.44 15.49
CA THR A 201 -12.67 15.79 15.79
C THR A 201 -12.21 16.81 14.76
N SER A 202 -10.93 16.75 14.36
CA SER A 202 -10.32 17.64 13.35
C SER A 202 -10.48 17.18 11.90
N GLY A 203 -11.31 16.15 11.68
CA GLY A 203 -11.52 15.51 10.38
C GLY A 203 -12.02 16.45 9.29
N LEU A 204 -11.56 16.22 8.07
CA LEU A 204 -12.01 16.92 6.86
C LEU A 204 -13.04 16.10 6.08
N TYR A 205 -13.84 16.76 5.24
CA TYR A 205 -14.87 16.15 4.36
C TYR A 205 -15.78 15.12 5.05
N LYS A 206 -16.05 15.30 6.36
CA LYS A 206 -16.78 14.35 7.20
C LYS A 206 -18.18 14.04 6.66
N ASN A 207 -18.79 15.03 6.01
CA ASN A 207 -20.08 14.91 5.34
C ASN A 207 -20.11 13.84 4.25
N ARG A 208 -19.00 13.54 3.57
CA ARG A 208 -18.95 12.46 2.57
C ARG A 208 -18.91 11.07 3.23
N TRP A 209 -18.12 10.92 4.30
CA TRP A 209 -17.99 9.66 5.04
C TRP A 209 -19.26 9.30 5.82
N ASN A 210 -19.84 10.28 6.53
CA ASN A 210 -20.97 10.05 7.43
C ASN A 210 -22.26 9.59 6.73
N LYS A 211 -22.33 9.65 5.39
CA LYS A 211 -23.45 9.08 4.61
C LYS A 211 -23.56 7.55 4.73
N PHE A 212 -22.47 6.88 5.11
CA PHE A 212 -22.36 5.42 5.14
C PHE A 212 -22.10 4.87 6.54
N ARG A 213 -22.26 5.71 7.57
CA ARG A 213 -22.04 5.34 8.97
C ARG A 213 -23.35 5.02 9.67
#